data_AF-A0A6A2Y752-F1
#
_entry.id   AF-A0A6A2Y752-F1
#
_cell.length_a   1.000
_cell.length_b   1.000
_cell.length_c   1.000
_cell.angle_alpha   90.00
_cell.angle_beta   90.00
_cell.angle_gamma   90.00
#
_symmetry.space_group_name_H-M   'P 1'
#
loop_
_entity.id
_entity.type
_entity.pdbx_description
1 polymer ?
#
loop_
_entity_poly.entity_id
_entity_poly.type
_entity_poly.pdbx_seq_one_letter_code
_entity_poly.pdbx_strand_id
1 'polypeptide(L)'
;MEPLVRGKYPSIMRKLAKDRLPVFTKEEKKLGEGSLDFIGLNYYTSRYSKNISTYPKGTPVSASTDQHVNATAEKNGVLIGPKAAGSSYLYIYPKGLHKTLKFVKKHYGKNIAIYISENGMETSCL
;
A
#
# COMPACT_ATOMS: atom_id res chain seq x y z
N MET A 1 4.88 3.27 -6.31
CA MET A 1 6.35 3.08 -6.37
C MET A 1 6.79 2.52 -7.72
N GLU A 2 6.26 1.38 -8.17
CA GLU A 2 6.67 0.73 -9.45
C GLU A 2 6.79 1.67 -10.66
N PRO A 3 5.82 2.57 -10.96
CA PRO A 3 5.93 3.43 -12.15
C PRO A 3 7.15 4.37 -12.12
N LEU A 4 7.50 4.91 -10.95
CA LEU A 4 8.63 5.81 -10.78
C LEU A 4 9.99 5.08 -10.82
N VAL A 5 9.99 3.77 -10.54
CA VAL A 5 11.25 2.99 -10.51
C VAL A 5 11.46 2.21 -11.82
N ARG A 6 10.38 1.82 -12.50
CA ARG A 6 10.44 0.90 -13.66
C ARG A 6 9.62 1.34 -14.87
N GLY A 7 9.05 2.56 -14.85
CA GLY A 7 8.25 3.10 -15.95
C GLY A 7 6.96 2.32 -16.24
N LYS A 8 6.47 1.51 -15.31
CA LYS A 8 5.25 0.72 -15.51
C LYS A 8 4.55 0.37 -14.21
N TYR A 9 3.24 0.13 -14.28
CA TYR A 9 2.49 -0.47 -13.18
C TYR A 9 2.92 -1.93 -12.93
N PRO A 10 2.72 -2.45 -11.71
CA PRO A 10 2.86 -3.88 -11.44
C PRO A 10 1.99 -4.71 -12.39
N SER A 11 2.51 -5.85 -12.85
CA SER A 11 1.82 -6.72 -13.82
C SER A 11 0.44 -7.16 -13.33
N ILE A 12 0.30 -7.42 -12.02
CA ILE A 12 -0.97 -7.81 -11.42
C ILE A 12 -2.01 -6.69 -11.49
N MET A 13 -1.63 -5.42 -11.30
CA MET A 13 -2.55 -4.29 -11.42
C MET A 13 -3.08 -4.16 -12.85
N ARG A 14 -2.20 -4.31 -13.86
CA ARG A 14 -2.60 -4.33 -15.28
C ARG A 14 -3.60 -5.46 -15.58
N LYS A 15 -3.36 -6.66 -15.04
CA LYS A 15 -4.24 -7.81 -15.24
C LYS A 15 -5.65 -7.59 -14.65
N LEU A 16 -5.72 -6.94 -13.49
CA LEU A 16 -6.97 -6.79 -12.74
C LEU A 16 -7.76 -5.54 -13.18
N ALA A 17 -7.09 -4.40 -13.35
CA ALA A 17 -7.75 -3.14 -13.73
C ALA A 17 -7.97 -2.98 -15.24
N LYS A 18 -7.21 -3.71 -16.07
CA LYS A 18 -7.32 -3.73 -17.54
C LYS A 18 -7.32 -2.31 -18.12
N ASP A 19 -8.28 -2.00 -19.00
CA ASP A 19 -8.35 -0.75 -19.76
C ASP A 19 -8.66 0.48 -18.88
N ARG A 20 -9.09 0.29 -17.63
CA ARG A 20 -9.24 1.39 -16.66
C ARG A 20 -7.91 1.88 -16.11
N LEU A 21 -6.83 1.14 -16.32
CA LEU A 21 -5.48 1.55 -15.94
C LEU A 21 -4.76 2.08 -17.18
N PRO A 22 -4.46 3.39 -17.24
CA PRO A 22 -3.77 3.99 -18.39
C PRO A 22 -2.43 3.32 -18.69
N VAL A 23 -1.98 3.47 -19.94
CA VAL A 23 -0.67 3.00 -20.36
C VAL A 23 0.24 4.21 -20.54
N PHE A 24 1.37 4.22 -19.84
CA PHE A 24 2.35 5.29 -20.00
C PHE A 24 2.91 5.33 -21.43
N THR A 25 3.00 6.54 -21.98
CA THR A 25 3.71 6.82 -23.24
C THR A 25 5.22 6.60 -23.07
N LYS A 26 6.00 6.70 -24.15
CA LYS A 26 7.47 6.56 -24.03
C LYS A 26 8.07 7.74 -23.26
N GLU A 27 7.51 8.92 -23.46
CA GLU A 27 7.93 10.20 -22.87
C GLU A 27 7.65 10.21 -21.36
N GLU A 28 6.46 9.77 -20.94
CA GLU A 28 6.10 9.67 -19.53
C GLU A 28 6.97 8.66 -18.76
N LYS A 29 7.31 7.54 -19.40
CA LYS A 29 8.22 6.56 -18.80
C LYS A 29 9.59 7.15 -18.54
N LYS A 30 10.11 7.89 -19.52
CA LYS A 30 11.41 8.56 -19.43
C LYS A 30 11.44 9.63 -18.34
N LEU A 31 10.31 10.32 -18.11
CA LEU A 31 10.20 11.29 -17.03
C LEU A 31 10.20 10.62 -15.65
N GLY A 32 9.57 9.45 -15.52
CA GLY A 32 9.47 8.72 -14.26
C GLY A 32 10.73 7.96 -13.87
N GLU A 33 11.39 7.29 -14.81
CA GLU A 33 12.53 6.41 -14.52
C GLU A 33 13.74 7.19 -14.00
N GLY A 34 14.19 6.85 -12.79
CA GLY A 34 15.35 7.50 -12.16
C GLY A 34 15.06 8.87 -11.53
N SER A 35 13.78 9.27 -11.45
CA SER A 35 13.37 10.58 -10.90
C SER A 35 13.36 10.69 -9.37
N LEU A 36 13.76 9.62 -8.65
CA LEU A 36 13.67 9.56 -7.19
C LEU A 36 15.01 9.88 -6.53
N ASP A 37 15.06 10.99 -5.79
CA ASP A 37 16.21 11.34 -4.93
C ASP A 37 16.14 10.65 -3.56
N PHE A 38 14.93 10.45 -3.03
CA PHE A 38 14.64 9.72 -1.79
C PHE A 38 13.23 9.11 -1.82
N ILE A 39 12.94 8.22 -0.87
CA ILE A 39 11.62 7.63 -0.65
C ILE A 39 11.09 8.08 0.72
N GLY A 40 10.00 8.84 0.72
CA GLY A 40 9.20 9.11 1.92
C GLY A 40 8.16 8.01 2.14
N LEU A 41 8.10 7.47 3.36
CA LEU A 41 7.11 6.46 3.77
C LEU A 41 6.23 7.01 4.88
N ASN A 42 4.94 7.15 4.58
CA ASN A 42 3.90 7.40 5.56
C ASN A 42 3.39 6.05 6.08
N TYR A 43 3.70 5.73 7.33
CA TYR A 43 3.26 4.48 7.94
C TYR A 43 2.55 4.73 9.26
N TYR A 44 1.35 4.16 9.37
CA TYR A 44 0.51 4.30 10.57
C TYR A 44 0.03 2.96 11.13
N THR A 45 -0.27 1.99 10.28
CA THR A 45 -0.89 0.72 10.70
C THR A 45 -0.63 -0.39 9.68
N SER A 46 -0.91 -1.64 10.05
CA SER A 46 -0.99 -2.78 9.14
C SER A 46 -2.40 -3.41 9.15
N ARG A 47 -2.65 -4.29 8.19
CA ARG A 47 -3.86 -5.11 8.08
C ARG A 47 -3.50 -6.54 7.70
N TYR A 48 -4.34 -7.48 8.10
CA TYR A 48 -4.40 -8.77 7.45
C TYR A 48 -5.05 -8.61 6.07
N SER A 49 -4.57 -9.38 5.10
CA SER A 49 -5.14 -9.46 3.76
C SER A 49 -5.76 -10.82 3.57
N LYS A 50 -7.05 -10.87 3.22
CA LYS A 50 -7.78 -12.08 2.88
C LYS A 50 -8.19 -12.01 1.41
N ASN A 51 -7.89 -13.06 0.65
CA ASN A 51 -8.29 -13.17 -0.75
C ASN A 51 -9.82 -13.13 -0.89
N ILE A 52 -10.32 -12.39 -1.86
CA ILE A 52 -11.70 -12.44 -2.34
C ILE A 52 -11.68 -13.15 -3.69
N SER A 53 -12.10 -14.40 -3.73
CA SER A 53 -12.12 -15.19 -4.96
C SER A 53 -13.21 -14.75 -5.94
N THR A 54 -14.32 -14.20 -5.43
CA THR A 54 -15.50 -13.81 -6.21
C THR A 54 -16.21 -12.66 -5.53
N TYR A 55 -16.57 -11.63 -6.31
CA TYR A 55 -17.48 -10.60 -5.85
C TYR A 55 -18.94 -10.99 -6.10
N PRO A 56 -19.89 -10.59 -5.24
CA PRO A 56 -21.30 -10.71 -5.52
C PRO A 56 -21.67 -10.09 -6.87
N LYS A 57 -22.61 -10.71 -7.58
CA LYS A 57 -23.12 -10.19 -8.86
C LYS A 57 -23.65 -8.76 -8.66
N GLY A 58 -23.23 -7.84 -9.53
CA GLY A 58 -23.61 -6.43 -9.43
C GLY A 58 -22.70 -5.57 -8.54
N THR A 59 -21.63 -6.13 -7.97
CA THR A 59 -20.62 -5.31 -7.28
C THR A 59 -20.03 -4.29 -8.25
N PRO A 60 -20.06 -2.98 -7.92
CA PRO A 60 -19.50 -1.95 -8.80
C PRO A 60 -18.00 -2.16 -9.01
N VAL A 61 -17.58 -2.11 -10.27
CA VAL A 61 -16.15 -2.15 -10.61
C VAL A 61 -15.51 -0.82 -10.23
N SER A 62 -14.45 -0.89 -9.42
CA SER A 62 -13.71 0.28 -8.95
C SER A 62 -12.27 -0.09 -8.57
N ALA A 63 -11.43 0.92 -8.37
CA ALA A 63 -10.05 0.72 -7.93
C ALA A 63 -9.96 -0.06 -6.59
N SER A 64 -10.93 0.09 -5.69
CA SER A 64 -10.96 -0.62 -4.41
C SER A 64 -11.36 -2.09 -4.53
N THR A 65 -12.12 -2.46 -5.57
CA THR A 65 -12.49 -3.85 -5.85
C THR A 65 -11.44 -4.59 -6.69
N ASP A 66 -10.61 -3.87 -7.44
CA ASP A 66 -9.62 -4.47 -8.35
C ASP A 66 -8.59 -5.34 -7.65
N GLN A 67 -8.25 -5.01 -6.40
CA GLN A 67 -7.25 -5.74 -5.63
C GLN A 67 -7.67 -7.16 -5.22
N HIS A 68 -8.97 -7.52 -5.31
CA HIS A 68 -9.49 -8.83 -4.88
C HIS A 68 -9.08 -9.21 -3.44
N VAL A 69 -9.08 -8.22 -2.55
CA VAL A 69 -8.60 -8.35 -1.17
C VAL A 69 -9.61 -7.72 -0.21
N ASN A 70 -9.93 -8.46 0.85
CA ASN A 70 -10.53 -7.92 2.05
C ASN A 70 -9.41 -7.61 3.06
N ALA A 71 -9.19 -6.32 3.34
CA ALA A 71 -8.22 -5.87 4.31
C ALA A 71 -8.90 -5.69 5.68
N THR A 72 -8.46 -6.44 6.69
CA THR A 72 -9.07 -6.44 8.02
C THR A 72 -8.02 -6.28 9.12
N ALA A 73 -8.41 -5.68 10.25
CA ALA A 73 -7.57 -5.62 11.44
C ALA A 73 -7.63 -6.91 12.26
N GLU A 74 -8.60 -7.79 12.02
CA GLU A 74 -8.84 -8.99 12.80
C GLU A 74 -8.65 -10.27 11.97
N LYS A 75 -8.03 -11.28 12.56
CA LYS A 75 -7.95 -12.63 12.02
C LYS A 75 -8.34 -13.63 13.10
N ASN A 76 -9.41 -14.38 12.87
CA ASN A 76 -9.92 -15.42 13.78
C ASN A 76 -10.20 -14.88 15.20
N GLY A 77 -10.87 -13.73 15.33
CA GLY A 77 -11.15 -13.10 16.64
C GLY A 77 -9.96 -12.33 17.25
N VAL A 78 -8.79 -12.36 16.61
CA VAL A 78 -7.57 -11.72 17.13
C VAL A 78 -7.21 -10.50 16.31
N LEU A 79 -7.22 -9.32 16.95
CA LEU A 79 -6.74 -8.08 16.37
C LEU A 79 -5.24 -8.16 16.06
N ILE A 80 -4.82 -7.49 14.99
CA ILE A 80 -3.42 -7.42 14.56
C ILE A 80 -2.53 -6.73 15.61
N GLY A 81 -3.13 -5.83 16.40
CA GLY A 81 -2.51 -5.13 17.50
C GLY A 81 -3.55 -4.28 18.24
N PRO A 82 -3.15 -3.56 19.31
CA PRO A 82 -4.03 -2.66 20.05
C PRO A 82 -4.60 -1.57 19.15
N LYS A 83 -5.87 -1.23 19.31
CA LYS A 83 -6.50 -0.10 18.60
C LYS A 83 -6.08 1.21 19.28
N ALA A 84 -5.68 2.20 18.48
CA ALA A 84 -5.32 3.51 19.03
C ALA A 84 -6.57 4.21 19.59
N ALA A 85 -6.43 4.85 20.76
CA ALA A 85 -7.51 5.59 21.38
C ALA A 85 -7.97 6.75 20.47
N GLY A 86 -9.29 6.96 20.36
CA GLY A 86 -9.86 8.00 19.51
C GLY A 86 -9.92 7.68 18.00
N SER A 87 -9.22 6.66 17.51
CA SER A 87 -9.22 6.32 16.08
C SER A 87 -10.10 5.11 15.74
N SER A 88 -10.96 5.23 14.73
CA SER A 88 -11.69 4.09 14.16
C SER A 88 -10.82 3.21 13.25
N TYR A 89 -9.67 3.73 12.82
CA TYR A 89 -8.82 3.13 11.77
C TYR A 89 -7.47 2.61 12.28
N LEU A 90 -6.84 3.23 13.28
CA LEU A 90 -5.45 2.92 13.62
C LEU A 90 -5.30 1.72 14.56
N TYR A 91 -4.41 0.80 14.20
CA TYR A 91 -3.99 -0.35 15.02
C TYR A 91 -2.46 -0.36 15.14
N ILE A 92 -1.97 -0.43 16.37
CA ILE A 92 -0.54 -0.32 16.68
C ILE A 92 0.17 -1.62 16.28
N TYR A 93 0.98 -1.57 15.22
CA TYR A 93 1.72 -2.73 14.73
C TYR A 93 3.11 -2.38 14.19
N PRO A 94 4.11 -2.13 15.06
CA PRO A 94 5.46 -1.70 14.65
C PRO A 94 6.21 -2.76 13.83
N LYS A 95 5.90 -4.05 14.02
CA LYS A 95 6.47 -5.14 13.19
C LYS A 95 6.13 -4.97 11.71
N GLY A 96 4.99 -4.35 11.40
CA GLY A 96 4.60 -4.04 10.02
C GLY A 96 5.51 -2.99 9.38
N LEU A 97 5.84 -1.91 10.10
CA LEU A 97 6.76 -0.88 9.63
C LEU A 97 8.13 -1.49 9.28
N HIS A 98 8.68 -2.31 10.17
CA HIS A 98 9.96 -2.98 9.90
C HIS A 98 9.93 -3.85 8.65
N LYS A 99 8.86 -4.62 8.46
CA LYS A 99 8.68 -5.46 7.26
C LYS A 99 8.55 -4.59 6.01
N THR A 100 7.80 -3.49 6.08
CA THR A 100 7.66 -2.52 4.98
C THR A 100 9.00 -1.90 4.62
N LEU A 101 9.78 -1.44 5.60
CA LEU A 101 11.11 -0.86 5.36
C LEU A 101 12.05 -1.88 4.70
N LYS A 102 12.08 -3.13 5.19
CA LYS A 102 12.85 -4.21 4.56
C LYS A 102 12.42 -4.47 3.13
N PHE A 103 11.11 -4.51 2.88
CA PHE A 103 10.56 -4.70 1.54
C PHE A 103 10.95 -3.55 0.61
N VAL A 104 10.74 -2.30 1.03
CA VAL A 104 11.06 -1.12 0.24
C VAL A 104 12.56 -1.06 -0.07
N LYS A 105 13.41 -1.27 0.94
CA LYS A 105 14.86 -1.33 0.77
C LYS A 105 15.27 -2.40 -0.24
N LYS A 106 14.71 -3.61 -0.14
CA LYS A 106 15.03 -4.72 -1.04
C LYS A 106 14.57 -4.47 -2.49
N HIS A 107 13.41 -3.87 -2.69
CA HIS A 107 12.77 -3.81 -4.01
C HIS A 107 12.94 -2.47 -4.74
N TYR A 108 13.25 -1.39 -4.02
CA TYR A 108 13.30 -0.02 -4.56
C TYR A 108 14.44 0.84 -4.00
N GLY A 109 15.00 0.48 -2.83
CA GLY A 109 15.98 1.32 -2.13
C GLY A 109 17.44 1.10 -2.52
N LYS A 110 17.75 0.52 -3.68
CA LYS A 110 19.16 0.41 -4.11
C LYS A 110 19.68 1.82 -4.42
N ASN A 111 20.53 2.34 -3.54
CA ASN A 111 21.16 3.67 -3.60
C ASN A 111 20.20 4.86 -3.43
N ILE A 112 19.04 4.67 -2.80
CA ILE A 112 18.08 5.75 -2.51
C ILE A 112 17.80 5.76 -1.01
N ALA A 113 17.86 6.95 -0.39
CA ALA A 113 17.56 7.11 1.02
C ALA A 113 16.07 6.88 1.30
N ILE A 114 15.74 6.27 2.44
CA ILE A 114 14.37 6.02 2.87
C ILE A 114 14.13 6.75 4.18
N TYR A 115 13.11 7.62 4.20
CA TYR A 115 12.68 8.37 5.37
C TYR A 115 11.28 7.95 5.78
N ILE A 116 11.02 7.88 7.09
CA ILE A 116 9.65 7.85 7.61
C ILE A 116 9.18 9.31 7.60
N SER A 117 8.34 9.66 6.63
CA SER A 117 7.84 11.03 6.47
C SER A 117 6.65 11.31 7.38
N GLU A 118 5.89 10.27 7.75
CA GLU A 118 4.81 10.38 8.72
C GLU A 118 4.68 9.10 9.55
N ASN A 119 4.53 9.28 10.87
CA ASN A 119 4.15 8.23 11.81
C ASN A 119 3.57 8.87 13.08
N GLY A 120 2.45 8.35 13.55
CA GLY A 120 1.80 8.85 14.78
C GLY A 120 0.52 8.10 15.10
N MET A 121 -0.14 8.53 16.16
CA MET A 121 -1.48 8.10 16.52
C MET A 121 -2.24 9.27 17.15
N GLU A 122 -3.55 9.29 16.96
CA GLU A 122 -4.42 10.14 17.76
C GLU A 122 -4.42 9.66 19.20
N THR A 123 -4.57 10.62 20.12
CA THR A 123 -4.89 10.37 21.52
C THR A 123 -6.22 11.04 21.80
N SER A 124 -7.18 10.32 22.37
CA SER A 124 -8.37 10.97 22.92
C SER A 124 -7.93 11.87 24.09
N CYS A 125 -8.25 13.17 24.03
CA CYS A 125 -8.24 13.99 25.25
C CYS A 125 -9.33 13.45 26.19
N LEU A 126 -8.98 13.28 27.46
CA LEU A 126 -9.93 12.99 28.55
C LEU A 126 -10.88 14.17 28.76
#